data_AF-A0A413SVR5-F1
#
_entry.id   AF-A0A413SVR5-F1
#
_cell.length_a   1.000
_cell.length_b   1.000
_cell.length_c   1.000
_cell.angle_alpha   90.00
_cell.angle_beta   90.00
_cell.angle_gamma   90.00
#
_symmetry.space_group_name_H-M   'P 1'
#
loop_
_entity.id
_entity.type
_entity.pdbx_description
1 polymer ?
#
loop_
_entity_poly.entity_id
_entity_poly.type
_entity_poly.pdbx_seq_one_letter_code
_entity_poly.pdbx_strand_id
1 'polypeptide(L)'
;MLKQQTLKGSFTLNGKGLHTGVKLTVTFNPAPEHHGYKIQRIDLDDQPVIDAVAENVVDTTRGTVLAKNGVKVSTVEHALAALYAAGIDNCLIQVNGPEFPILDGSAKAYVECIKRVGIEEQAAPKDYYIIKSKIEFRDETTGSSIIVLPDDKFSVNTLISYDSKILTNQYATLENMEDFPTEIASARTFVFVREIEPLLNAGLIKGGDLDNAIVIYEKQMTQDNFDKLADVMGVPHMDAANLGYINHIPLVWPNEPARHKLLDIIGDLALTGKPIKGRIIATRPGHTINNKFARQLRKEIRLHEIQAPVYNCNEAPVMDVNRIRELLPHRYPFQLVDKVIAIGANHIVGVKNVTSNEPFFQGHFPQEPVMPGVLQIEAMAQVGGLLVLNSIDEPEKYSTYFLKIDNVKFRQKVVPGDTLIFRVELMAPIRRGISTMKGYIFVGEKIVCEAEFMAQIVKNK
;
A
#
# COMPACT_ATOMS: atom_id res chain seq x y z
N MET A 1 -15.80 8.21 -0.62
CA MET A 1 -14.44 7.69 -0.83
C MET A 1 -13.64 7.99 0.42
N LEU A 2 -12.79 7.07 0.85
CA LEU A 2 -11.81 7.36 1.89
C LEU A 2 -10.83 8.42 1.35
N LYS A 3 -10.44 9.37 2.19
CA LYS A 3 -9.52 10.46 1.87
C LYS A 3 -8.11 10.12 2.34
N GLN A 4 -7.10 10.73 1.72
CA GLN A 4 -5.74 10.67 2.24
C GLN A 4 -5.69 11.25 3.66
N GLN A 5 -4.81 10.71 4.48
CA GLN A 5 -4.64 11.13 5.87
C GLN A 5 -3.19 11.56 6.12
N THR A 6 -3.02 12.58 6.95
CA THR A 6 -1.72 12.98 7.50
C THR A 6 -1.83 13.17 9.01
N LEU A 7 -0.71 13.43 9.68
CA LEU A 7 -0.72 13.77 11.11
C LEU A 7 -1.36 15.15 11.30
N LYS A 8 -2.15 15.33 12.36
CA LYS A 8 -2.73 16.64 12.70
C LYS A 8 -1.70 17.61 13.32
N GLY A 9 -0.63 17.07 13.87
CA GLY A 9 0.48 17.83 14.43
C GLY A 9 1.74 16.99 14.51
N SER A 10 2.89 17.65 14.72
CA SER A 10 4.17 16.95 14.79
C SER A 10 4.39 16.29 16.16
N PHE A 11 5.12 15.18 16.17
CA PHE A 11 5.65 14.59 17.41
C PHE A 11 7.10 14.16 17.26
N THR A 12 7.81 14.15 18.38
CA THR A 12 9.23 13.79 18.44
C THR A 12 9.44 12.65 19.43
N LEU A 13 10.29 11.70 19.04
CA LEU A 13 10.76 10.61 19.90
C LEU A 13 12.29 10.67 19.98
N ASN A 14 12.80 10.35 21.17
CA ASN A 14 14.23 10.32 21.46
C ASN A 14 14.59 8.95 22.01
N GLY A 15 15.70 8.40 21.54
CA GLY A 15 16.18 7.11 22.02
C GLY A 15 17.57 6.82 21.49
N LYS A 16 18.16 5.71 21.92
CA LYS A 16 19.38 5.21 21.29
C LYS A 16 19.05 4.44 20.02
N GLY A 17 19.98 4.43 19.07
CA GLY A 17 19.90 3.57 17.91
C GLY A 17 20.32 2.14 18.24
N LEU A 18 19.65 1.14 17.64
CA LEU A 18 19.93 -0.27 17.93
C LEU A 18 21.36 -0.65 17.54
N HIS A 19 21.78 -0.27 16.33
CA HIS A 19 23.05 -0.74 15.78
C HIS A 19 24.20 0.19 16.09
N THR A 20 23.96 1.50 16.07
CA THR A 20 25.00 2.52 16.31
C THR A 20 25.20 2.83 17.79
N GLY A 21 24.18 2.65 18.62
CA GLY A 21 24.18 3.08 20.03
C GLY A 21 24.13 4.60 20.25
N VAL A 22 24.06 5.39 19.17
CA VAL A 22 24.04 6.86 19.22
C VAL A 22 22.67 7.36 19.70
N LYS A 23 22.63 8.49 20.42
CA LYS A 23 21.37 9.16 20.79
C LYS A 23 20.77 9.84 19.57
N LEU A 24 19.56 9.42 19.22
CA LEU A 24 18.84 9.83 18.02
C LEU A 24 17.53 10.50 18.41
N THR A 25 17.17 11.47 17.60
CA THR A 25 15.92 12.21 17.65
C THR A 25 15.24 12.04 16.29
N VAL A 26 14.01 11.55 16.31
CA VAL A 26 13.16 11.45 15.12
C VAL A 26 11.89 12.27 15.33
N THR A 27 11.55 13.11 14.36
CA THR A 27 10.35 13.95 14.36
C THR A 27 9.47 13.61 13.17
N PHE A 28 8.20 13.33 13.43
CA PHE A 28 7.20 13.03 12.41
C PHE A 28 6.30 14.24 12.24
N ASN A 29 6.15 14.71 11.00
CA ASN A 29 5.46 15.94 10.67
C ASN A 29 4.30 15.69 9.70
N PRO A 30 3.22 16.50 9.76
CA PRO A 30 2.22 16.56 8.71
C PRO A 30 2.86 16.82 7.34
N ALA A 31 2.27 16.29 6.27
CA ALA A 31 2.75 16.48 4.91
C ALA A 31 1.61 16.67 3.91
N PRO A 32 1.84 17.41 2.81
CA PRO A 32 0.82 17.64 1.77
C PRO A 32 0.31 16.34 1.12
N GLU A 33 -0.80 16.46 0.41
CA GLU A 33 -1.36 15.37 -0.41
C GLU A 33 -0.33 14.84 -1.41
N HIS A 34 -0.38 13.53 -1.68
CA HIS A 34 0.53 12.84 -2.60
C HIS A 34 2.02 12.93 -2.24
N HIS A 35 2.36 13.36 -1.02
CA HIS A 35 3.73 13.42 -0.54
C HIS A 35 4.31 12.02 -0.29
N GLY A 36 3.48 11.08 0.18
CA GLY A 36 3.91 9.79 0.69
C GLY A 36 4.75 9.93 1.96
N TYR A 37 5.51 8.88 2.28
CA TYR A 37 6.50 8.91 3.35
C TYR A 37 7.85 9.34 2.81
N LYS A 38 8.44 10.38 3.43
CA LYS A 38 9.80 10.80 3.12
C LYS A 38 10.62 10.98 4.38
N ILE A 39 11.87 10.56 4.32
CA ILE A 39 12.81 10.62 5.43
C ILE A 39 13.88 11.66 5.10
N GLN A 40 14.03 12.66 5.96
CA GLN A 40 15.01 13.73 5.84
C GLN A 40 16.11 13.57 6.89
N ARG A 41 17.37 13.49 6.46
CA ARG A 41 18.55 13.44 7.33
C ARG A 41 18.98 14.85 7.72
N ILE A 42 18.49 15.35 8.85
CA ILE A 42 18.70 16.75 9.27
C ILE A 42 20.09 17.00 9.88
N ASP A 43 20.87 15.95 10.12
CA ASP A 43 22.25 16.01 10.61
C ASP A 43 23.30 16.24 9.51
N LEU A 44 22.89 16.26 8.23
CA LEU A 44 23.75 16.50 7.08
C LEU A 44 23.49 17.90 6.49
N ASP A 45 24.52 18.55 5.94
CA ASP A 45 24.47 19.95 5.46
C ASP A 45 23.31 20.23 4.48
N ASP A 46 23.11 19.36 3.49
CA ASP A 46 22.07 19.51 2.45
C ASP A 46 20.68 18.97 2.87
N GLN A 47 20.56 18.46 4.10
CA GLN A 47 19.37 17.80 4.64
C GLN A 47 18.65 16.89 3.62
N PRO A 48 19.36 15.89 3.07
CA PRO A 48 18.88 15.10 1.94
C PRO A 48 17.62 14.31 2.31
N VAL A 49 16.73 14.17 1.32
CA VAL A 49 15.43 13.50 1.47
C VAL A 49 15.40 12.19 0.69
N ILE A 50 15.06 11.11 1.38
CA ILE A 50 14.90 9.75 0.85
C ILE A 50 13.40 9.43 0.81
N ASP A 51 12.89 9.09 -0.37
CA ASP A 51 11.51 8.59 -0.48
C ASP A 51 11.46 7.18 0.14
N ALA A 52 10.56 6.95 1.10
CA ALA A 52 10.44 5.65 1.75
C ALA A 52 9.63 4.69 0.87
N VAL A 53 10.31 4.17 -0.16
CA VAL A 53 9.75 3.27 -1.17
C VAL A 53 10.67 2.08 -1.39
N ALA A 54 10.10 0.96 -1.85
CA ALA A 54 10.79 -0.32 -1.90
C ALA A 54 12.03 -0.31 -2.83
N GLU A 55 12.08 0.55 -3.85
CA GLU A 55 13.28 0.71 -4.71
C GLU A 55 14.48 1.32 -4.00
N ASN A 56 14.25 2.08 -2.94
CA ASN A 56 15.32 2.70 -2.16
C ASN A 56 15.86 1.78 -1.07
N VAL A 57 15.31 0.58 -0.88
CA VAL A 57 15.87 -0.40 0.06
C VAL A 57 17.13 -1.02 -0.55
N VAL A 58 18.27 -0.80 0.10
CA VAL A 58 19.58 -1.26 -0.38
C VAL A 58 20.20 -2.37 0.47
N ASP A 59 19.72 -2.54 1.70
CA ASP A 59 20.18 -3.58 2.62
C ASP A 59 19.00 -4.04 3.50
N THR A 60 19.02 -5.32 3.86
CA THR A 60 18.03 -5.98 4.72
C THR A 60 18.68 -6.76 5.87
N THR A 61 19.99 -6.58 6.06
CA THR A 61 20.77 -7.24 7.11
C THR A 61 20.42 -6.61 8.45
N ARG A 62 19.64 -7.33 9.29
CA ARG A 62 19.23 -6.91 10.65
C ARG A 62 18.40 -5.60 10.71
N GLY A 63 17.54 -5.40 9.70
CA GLY A 63 16.55 -4.33 9.62
C GLY A 63 16.37 -3.87 8.19
N THR A 64 15.54 -2.85 7.94
CA THR A 64 15.35 -2.28 6.60
C THR A 64 16.16 -0.99 6.45
N VAL A 65 17.04 -0.96 5.44
CA VAL A 65 17.93 0.18 5.17
C VAL A 65 17.56 0.85 3.85
N LEU A 66 17.10 2.10 3.94
CA LEU A 66 16.82 2.94 2.79
C LEU A 66 18.04 3.77 2.41
N ALA A 67 18.24 4.00 1.11
CA ALA A 67 19.29 4.87 0.63
C ALA A 67 18.91 5.63 -0.65
N LYS A 68 19.47 6.83 -0.80
CA LYS A 68 19.40 7.64 -2.02
C LYS A 68 20.64 8.51 -2.11
N ASN A 69 21.28 8.54 -3.28
CA ASN A 69 22.49 9.35 -3.53
C ASN A 69 23.60 9.15 -2.47
N GLY A 70 23.83 7.92 -2.03
CA GLY A 70 24.87 7.57 -1.04
C GLY A 70 24.47 7.81 0.43
N VAL A 71 23.37 8.51 0.70
CA VAL A 71 22.84 8.73 2.05
C VAL A 71 21.99 7.53 2.46
N LYS A 72 22.15 7.05 3.69
CA LYS A 72 21.43 5.88 4.24
C LYS A 72 20.64 6.20 5.50
N VAL A 73 19.57 5.47 5.74
CA VAL A 73 18.84 5.43 7.02
C VAL A 73 18.33 4.01 7.29
N SER A 74 18.59 3.47 8.48
CA SER A 74 18.17 2.11 8.87
C SER A 74 17.10 2.08 9.97
N THR A 75 16.53 0.89 10.20
CA THR A 75 15.61 0.60 11.32
C THR A 75 14.29 1.37 11.22
N VAL A 76 13.80 1.56 10.00
CA VAL A 76 12.60 2.36 9.71
C VAL A 76 11.30 1.58 9.91
N GLU A 77 11.37 0.25 9.87
CA GLU A 77 10.26 -0.69 9.82
C GLU A 77 9.21 -0.50 10.93
N HIS A 78 9.61 -0.28 12.19
CA HIS A 78 8.64 -0.16 13.29
C HIS A 78 7.81 1.13 13.18
N ALA A 79 8.46 2.23 12.82
CA ALA A 79 7.79 3.51 12.62
C ALA A 79 6.86 3.47 11.40
N LEU A 80 7.32 2.87 10.31
CA LEU A 80 6.51 2.70 9.11
C LEU A 80 5.31 1.78 9.36
N ALA A 81 5.47 0.72 10.17
CA ALA A 81 4.35 -0.13 10.58
C ALA A 81 3.29 0.66 11.35
N ALA A 82 3.71 1.51 12.29
CA ALA A 82 2.79 2.36 13.06
C ALA A 82 2.04 3.38 12.19
N LEU A 83 2.74 4.05 11.25
CA LEU A 83 2.11 5.00 10.32
C LEU A 83 1.12 4.30 9.39
N TYR A 84 1.52 3.16 8.82
CA TYR A 84 0.67 2.38 7.92
C TYR A 84 -0.58 1.86 8.63
N ALA A 85 -0.42 1.34 9.84
CA ALA A 85 -1.53 0.86 10.67
C ALA A 85 -2.50 1.97 11.07
N ALA A 86 -1.99 3.17 11.33
CA ALA A 86 -2.82 4.34 11.62
C ALA A 86 -3.52 4.92 10.37
N GLY A 87 -3.23 4.39 9.18
CA GLY A 87 -3.79 4.88 7.93
C GLY A 87 -3.17 6.18 7.43
N ILE A 88 -2.04 6.63 7.98
CA ILE A 88 -1.34 7.83 7.49
C ILE A 88 -0.83 7.58 6.08
N ASP A 89 -1.16 8.45 5.12
CA ASP A 89 -0.68 8.36 3.74
C ASP A 89 0.54 9.27 3.52
N ASN A 90 0.56 10.42 4.18
CA ASN A 90 1.55 11.47 3.97
C ASN A 90 2.24 11.84 5.29
N CYS A 91 3.57 11.71 5.34
CA CYS A 91 4.36 12.07 6.51
C CYS A 91 5.79 12.48 6.10
N LEU A 92 6.27 13.60 6.66
CA LEU A 92 7.68 13.98 6.60
C LEU A 92 8.36 13.59 7.90
N ILE A 93 9.36 12.71 7.80
CA ILE A 93 10.07 12.14 8.94
C ILE A 93 11.48 12.71 8.96
N GLN A 94 11.83 13.46 9.99
CA GLN A 94 13.15 14.07 10.15
C GLN A 94 13.94 13.30 11.20
N VAL A 95 15.18 12.91 10.89
CA VAL A 95 16.05 12.18 11.82
C VAL A 95 17.46 12.78 11.81
N ASN A 96 18.07 12.88 12.99
CA ASN A 96 19.40 13.47 13.19
C ASN A 96 20.54 12.44 13.19
N GLY A 97 20.37 11.33 12.48
CA GLY A 97 21.39 10.31 12.42
C GLY A 97 21.05 9.17 11.44
N PRO A 98 21.92 8.16 11.35
CA PRO A 98 21.87 7.14 10.30
C PRO A 98 20.82 6.05 10.52
N GLU A 99 20.06 6.09 11.61
CA GLU A 99 19.01 5.12 11.92
C GLU A 99 17.89 5.76 12.74
N PHE A 100 16.76 5.07 12.90
CA PHE A 100 15.72 5.48 13.84
C PHE A 100 16.02 4.94 15.26
N PRO A 101 15.56 5.62 16.32
CA PRO A 101 15.73 5.11 17.68
C PRO A 101 14.96 3.80 17.87
N ILE A 102 15.57 2.85 18.58
CA ILE A 102 14.97 1.52 18.84
C ILE A 102 13.84 1.58 19.87
N LEU A 103 13.87 2.56 20.77
CA LEU A 103 12.92 2.72 21.88
C LEU A 103 12.88 1.46 22.75
N ASP A 104 11.71 0.82 22.89
CA ASP A 104 11.53 -0.45 23.60
C ASP A 104 11.63 -1.68 22.66
N GLY A 105 12.00 -1.47 21.40
CA GLY A 105 12.05 -2.53 20.38
C GLY A 105 10.72 -2.81 19.70
N SER A 106 9.66 -2.08 20.04
CA SER A 106 8.31 -2.24 19.48
C SER A 106 7.87 -0.98 18.70
N ALA A 107 6.62 -0.98 18.23
CA ALA A 107 5.97 0.17 17.62
C ALA A 107 5.12 1.01 18.61
N LYS A 108 5.07 0.62 19.89
CA LYS A 108 4.14 1.16 20.89
C LYS A 108 4.23 2.68 21.04
N ALA A 109 5.43 3.20 21.26
CA ALA A 109 5.66 4.63 21.46
C ALA A 109 5.28 5.48 20.23
N TYR A 110 5.47 4.95 19.01
CA TYR A 110 5.03 5.59 17.79
C TYR A 110 3.49 5.68 17.74
N VAL A 111 2.80 4.56 18.03
CA VAL A 111 1.33 4.51 18.05
C VAL A 111 0.74 5.45 19.11
N GLU A 112 1.30 5.48 20.31
CA GLU A 112 0.87 6.39 21.39
C GLU A 112 1.01 7.85 20.96
N CYS A 113 2.12 8.21 20.31
CA CYS A 113 2.32 9.57 19.82
C CYS A 113 1.36 9.94 18.69
N ILE A 114 1.12 9.04 17.72
CA ILE A 114 0.15 9.25 16.63
C ILE A 114 -1.24 9.48 17.21
N LYS A 115 -1.68 8.64 18.15
CA LYS A 115 -2.97 8.82 18.84
C LYS A 115 -3.05 10.15 19.58
N ARG A 116 -1.97 10.57 20.23
CA ARG A 116 -1.91 11.83 20.98
C ARG A 116 -2.02 13.06 20.07
N VAL A 117 -1.30 13.09 18.94
CA VAL A 117 -1.36 14.24 18.02
C VAL A 117 -2.63 14.25 17.18
N GLY A 118 -3.18 13.07 16.89
CA GLY A 118 -4.35 12.90 16.05
C GLY A 118 -4.03 12.87 14.55
N ILE A 119 -5.07 12.59 13.77
CA ILE A 119 -5.02 12.41 12.31
C ILE A 119 -5.87 13.49 11.66
N GLU A 120 -5.41 14.01 10.53
CA GLU A 120 -6.11 14.98 9.70
C GLU A 120 -6.42 14.39 8.31
N GLU A 121 -7.68 14.46 7.89
CA GLU A 121 -8.08 14.09 6.54
C GLU A 121 -7.74 15.20 5.54
N GLN A 122 -7.29 14.81 4.36
CA GLN A 122 -6.97 15.72 3.25
C GLN A 122 -8.07 15.67 2.19
N ALA A 123 -8.05 16.57 1.20
CA ALA A 123 -9.06 16.61 0.15
C ALA A 123 -8.88 15.50 -0.89
N ALA A 124 -7.64 15.07 -1.16
CA ALA A 124 -7.33 14.02 -2.12
C ALA A 124 -7.91 12.65 -1.71
N PRO A 125 -8.45 11.86 -2.66
CA PRO A 125 -8.90 10.50 -2.37
C PRO A 125 -7.72 9.59 -2.03
N LYS A 126 -7.97 8.63 -1.14
CA LYS A 126 -7.03 7.56 -0.81
C LYS A 126 -7.05 6.51 -1.91
N ASP A 127 -5.86 6.17 -2.40
CA ASP A 127 -5.67 5.28 -3.55
C ASP A 127 -5.20 3.89 -3.09
N TYR A 128 -6.16 2.97 -2.96
CA TYR A 128 -5.89 1.59 -2.58
C TYR A 128 -5.49 0.75 -3.78
N TYR A 129 -4.44 -0.07 -3.61
CA TYR A 129 -4.15 -1.14 -4.54
C TYR A 129 -4.94 -2.39 -4.18
N ILE A 130 -5.86 -2.79 -5.06
CA ILE A 130 -6.73 -3.96 -4.87
C ILE A 130 -6.04 -5.19 -5.45
N ILE A 131 -5.84 -6.22 -4.63
CA ILE A 131 -5.32 -7.51 -5.08
C ILE A 131 -6.43 -8.26 -5.79
N LYS A 132 -6.26 -8.55 -7.08
CA LYS A 132 -7.28 -9.21 -7.92
C LYS A 132 -7.04 -10.70 -8.13
N SER A 133 -5.79 -11.14 -7.98
CA SER A 133 -5.39 -12.53 -8.12
C SER A 133 -4.27 -12.86 -7.13
N LYS A 134 -4.03 -14.15 -6.92
CA LYS A 134 -2.94 -14.63 -6.05
C LYS A 134 -1.60 -14.15 -6.62
N ILE A 135 -0.78 -13.50 -5.80
CA ILE A 135 0.63 -13.24 -6.09
C ILE A 135 1.45 -13.96 -5.03
N GLU A 136 2.47 -14.69 -5.44
CA GLU A 136 3.34 -15.47 -4.55
C GLU A 136 4.80 -15.18 -4.86
N PHE A 137 5.59 -15.01 -3.80
CA PHE A 137 7.03 -14.99 -3.86
C PHE A 137 7.58 -16.03 -2.88
N ARG A 138 8.54 -16.83 -3.34
CA ARG A 138 9.18 -17.89 -2.56
C ARG A 138 10.68 -17.83 -2.73
N ASP A 139 11.39 -17.93 -1.61
CA ASP A 139 12.84 -18.04 -1.56
C ASP A 139 13.19 -19.51 -1.27
N GLU A 140 13.57 -20.26 -2.31
CA GLU A 140 13.83 -21.70 -2.20
C GLU A 140 15.02 -22.05 -1.30
N THR A 141 15.96 -21.11 -1.11
CA THR A 141 17.14 -21.34 -0.25
C THR A 141 16.75 -21.33 1.22
N THR A 142 15.90 -20.38 1.64
CA THR A 142 15.47 -20.25 3.04
C THR A 142 14.17 -20.99 3.34
N GLY A 143 13.41 -21.36 2.31
CA GLY A 143 12.05 -21.88 2.43
C GLY A 143 11.03 -20.82 2.87
N SER A 144 11.41 -19.53 2.81
CA SER A 144 10.54 -18.41 3.15
C SER A 144 9.58 -18.13 2.00
N SER A 145 8.33 -17.77 2.30
CA SER A 145 7.36 -17.38 1.29
C SER A 145 6.42 -16.28 1.76
N ILE A 146 5.96 -15.47 0.82
CA ILE A 146 4.88 -14.49 1.01
C ILE A 146 3.87 -14.68 -0.12
N ILE A 147 2.62 -14.87 0.27
CA ILE A 147 1.47 -14.94 -0.63
C ILE A 147 0.56 -13.77 -0.30
N VAL A 148 0.05 -13.10 -1.32
CA VAL A 148 -1.09 -12.20 -1.17
C VAL A 148 -2.28 -12.73 -1.95
N LEU A 149 -3.44 -12.71 -1.32
CA LEU A 149 -4.72 -13.15 -1.88
C LEU A 149 -5.70 -11.97 -1.97
N PRO A 150 -6.64 -11.99 -2.93
CA PRO A 150 -7.74 -11.03 -2.98
C PRO A 150 -8.52 -11.00 -1.66
N ASP A 151 -8.73 -9.80 -1.14
CA ASP A 151 -9.56 -9.52 0.03
C ASP A 151 -9.97 -8.03 0.00
N ASP A 152 -11.14 -7.71 0.54
CA ASP A 152 -11.65 -6.33 0.61
C ASP A 152 -10.97 -5.49 1.69
N LYS A 153 -10.29 -6.15 2.63
CA LYS A 153 -9.51 -5.56 3.72
C LYS A 153 -8.03 -5.94 3.63
N PHE A 154 -7.20 -5.23 4.36
CA PHE A 154 -5.82 -5.63 4.60
C PHE A 154 -5.75 -6.50 5.87
N SER A 155 -5.23 -7.71 5.74
CA SER A 155 -5.00 -8.62 6.86
C SER A 155 -3.67 -9.35 6.69
N VAL A 156 -3.07 -9.78 7.80
CA VAL A 156 -1.76 -10.45 7.80
C VAL A 156 -1.81 -11.70 8.66
N ASN A 157 -1.40 -12.82 8.08
CA ASN A 157 -1.11 -14.07 8.76
C ASN A 157 0.38 -14.34 8.64
N THR A 158 1.03 -14.62 9.77
CA THR A 158 2.44 -15.03 9.76
C THR A 158 2.65 -16.31 10.54
N LEU A 159 3.49 -17.18 9.98
CA LEU A 159 4.03 -18.38 10.62
C LEU A 159 5.54 -18.24 10.70
N ILE A 160 6.09 -18.19 11.91
CA ILE A 160 7.53 -18.22 12.14
C ILE A 160 7.96 -19.63 12.52
N SER A 161 9.13 -20.03 12.04
CA SER A 161 9.72 -21.34 12.33
C SER A 161 11.22 -21.17 12.38
N TYR A 162 11.78 -21.39 13.57
CA TYR A 162 13.20 -21.30 13.85
C TYR A 162 13.71 -22.66 14.29
N ASP A 163 14.97 -22.98 13.98
CA ASP A 163 15.66 -24.13 14.56
C ASP A 163 16.05 -23.81 16.00
N SER A 164 15.06 -23.88 16.89
CA SER A 164 15.19 -23.54 18.31
C SER A 164 14.33 -24.46 19.15
N LYS A 165 14.87 -24.88 20.30
CA LYS A 165 14.12 -25.61 21.33
C LYS A 165 13.32 -24.69 22.25
N ILE A 166 13.69 -23.41 22.29
CA ILE A 166 13.05 -22.39 23.14
C ILE A 166 11.98 -21.65 22.34
N LEU A 167 12.32 -21.20 21.12
CA LEU A 167 11.35 -20.55 20.23
C LEU A 167 10.70 -21.60 19.34
N THR A 168 9.57 -22.13 19.78
CA THR A 168 8.75 -23.07 19.00
C THR A 168 8.15 -22.40 17.76
N ASN A 169 7.58 -23.20 16.87
CA ASN A 169 6.80 -22.66 15.76
C ASN A 169 5.61 -21.87 16.32
N GLN A 170 5.48 -20.63 15.88
CA GLN A 170 4.43 -19.71 16.35
C GLN A 170 3.72 -19.09 15.14
N TYR A 171 2.44 -18.81 15.32
CA TYR A 171 1.67 -18.04 14.37
C TYR A 171 1.15 -16.76 15.02
N ALA A 172 0.93 -15.73 14.21
CA ALA A 172 0.22 -14.52 14.59
C ALA A 172 -0.66 -14.06 13.42
N THR A 173 -1.80 -13.48 13.78
CA THR A 173 -2.81 -13.02 12.83
C THR A 173 -3.27 -11.63 13.22
N LEU A 174 -3.50 -10.79 12.22
CA LEU A 174 -4.16 -9.50 12.36
C LEU A 174 -5.21 -9.39 11.25
N GLU A 175 -6.50 -9.50 11.62
CA GLU A 175 -7.61 -9.46 10.65
C GLU A 175 -8.06 -8.04 10.32
N ASN A 176 -7.94 -7.09 11.25
CA ASN A 176 -8.24 -5.68 11.01
C ASN A 176 -7.10 -4.79 11.51
N MET A 177 -6.74 -3.77 10.71
CA MET A 177 -5.68 -2.82 11.10
C MET A 177 -6.02 -1.97 12.33
N GLU A 178 -7.29 -1.81 12.66
CA GLU A 178 -7.74 -1.10 13.87
C GLU A 178 -7.28 -1.78 15.16
N ASP A 179 -7.01 -3.09 15.12
CA ASP A 179 -6.55 -3.87 16.27
C ASP A 179 -5.02 -3.79 16.47
N PHE A 180 -4.27 -3.26 15.49
CA PHE A 180 -2.80 -3.15 15.55
C PHE A 180 -2.28 -2.48 16.83
N PRO A 181 -2.85 -1.35 17.32
CA PRO A 181 -2.40 -0.70 18.54
C PRO A 181 -2.43 -1.59 19.79
N THR A 182 -3.43 -2.47 19.90
CA THR A 182 -3.66 -3.30 21.09
C THR A 182 -3.05 -4.68 20.94
N GLU A 183 -3.00 -5.22 19.73
CA GLU A 183 -2.60 -6.60 19.48
C GLU A 183 -1.15 -6.76 19.03
N ILE A 184 -0.57 -5.77 18.35
CA ILE A 184 0.71 -5.94 17.64
C ILE A 184 1.73 -4.90 18.07
N ALA A 185 1.31 -3.65 18.31
CA ALA A 185 2.23 -2.53 18.48
C ALA A 185 3.25 -2.71 19.61
N SER A 186 2.91 -3.44 20.67
CA SER A 186 3.81 -3.69 21.81
C SER A 186 4.72 -4.92 21.65
N ALA A 187 4.71 -5.58 20.48
CA ALA A 187 5.54 -6.75 20.25
C ALA A 187 6.99 -6.33 19.95
N ARG A 188 7.90 -6.65 20.87
CA ARG A 188 9.30 -6.22 20.80
C ARG A 188 10.12 -7.09 19.85
N THR A 189 11.16 -6.49 19.30
CA THR A 189 12.16 -7.20 18.51
C THR A 189 12.88 -8.25 19.34
N PHE A 190 13.54 -9.19 18.68
CA PHE A 190 14.19 -10.30 19.36
C PHE A 190 15.48 -10.75 18.70
N VAL A 191 16.36 -11.34 19.49
CA VAL A 191 17.66 -11.84 19.06
C VAL A 191 18.00 -13.12 19.80
N PHE A 192 18.68 -14.05 19.12
CA PHE A 192 19.24 -15.22 19.80
C PHE A 192 20.63 -14.91 20.33
N VAL A 193 20.96 -15.41 21.53
CA VAL A 193 22.29 -15.19 22.15
C VAL A 193 23.44 -15.62 21.23
N ARG A 194 23.28 -16.73 20.49
CA ARG A 194 24.26 -17.23 19.51
C ARG A 194 24.60 -16.24 18.38
N GLU A 195 23.75 -15.23 18.17
CA GLU A 195 23.91 -14.22 17.13
C GLU A 195 24.59 -12.95 17.64
N ILE A 196 24.64 -12.73 18.96
CA ILE A 196 25.13 -11.47 19.55
C ILE A 196 26.61 -11.26 19.22
N GLU A 197 27.48 -12.24 19.49
CA GLU A 197 28.92 -12.12 19.24
C GLU A 197 29.25 -11.86 17.74
N PRO A 198 28.68 -12.61 16.76
CA PRO A 198 28.83 -12.26 15.35
C PRO A 198 28.40 -10.83 15.00
N LEU A 199 27.31 -10.35 15.61
CA LEU A 199 26.79 -9.00 15.36
C LEU A 199 27.70 -7.92 15.93
N LEU A 200 28.22 -8.11 17.15
CA LEU A 200 29.18 -7.20 17.76
C LEU A 200 30.47 -7.12 16.93
N ASN A 201 30.97 -8.26 16.45
CA ASN A 201 32.15 -8.32 15.57
C ASN A 201 31.91 -7.61 14.23
N ALA A 202 30.67 -7.58 13.74
CA ALA A 202 30.26 -6.80 12.57
C ALA A 202 29.99 -5.31 12.89
N GLY A 203 30.17 -4.88 14.15
CA GLY A 203 29.93 -3.51 14.58
C GLY A 203 28.45 -3.13 14.72
N LEU A 204 27.56 -4.11 14.82
CA LEU A 204 26.11 -3.95 15.00
C LEU A 204 25.71 -4.07 16.47
N ILE A 205 24.41 -3.87 16.75
CA ILE A 205 23.75 -4.01 18.07
C ILE A 205 24.39 -3.27 19.26
N LYS A 206 25.17 -2.22 19.03
CA LYS A 206 25.85 -1.45 20.09
C LYS A 206 24.90 -0.75 21.06
N GLY A 207 23.64 -0.56 20.65
CA GLY A 207 22.57 -0.04 21.50
C GLY A 207 21.60 -1.10 22.00
N GLY A 208 21.79 -2.38 21.68
CA GLY A 208 20.91 -3.46 22.15
C GLY A 208 21.02 -3.67 23.66
N ASP A 209 19.89 -3.88 24.33
CA ASP A 209 19.83 -4.28 25.75
C ASP A 209 18.59 -5.12 26.05
N LEU A 210 18.39 -5.50 27.31
CA LEU A 210 17.23 -6.29 27.75
C LEU A 210 15.91 -5.52 27.81
N ASP A 211 15.94 -4.19 27.69
CA ASP A 211 14.77 -3.30 27.67
C ASP A 211 14.22 -3.12 26.25
N ASN A 212 15.08 -3.22 25.24
CA ASN A 212 14.74 -2.94 23.85
C ASN A 212 14.73 -4.16 22.91
N ALA A 213 15.05 -5.36 23.40
CA ALA A 213 14.93 -6.60 22.64
C ALA A 213 14.65 -7.79 23.55
N ILE A 214 13.84 -8.74 23.09
CA ILE A 214 13.70 -10.06 23.68
C ILE A 214 14.97 -10.86 23.36
N VAL A 215 15.65 -11.35 24.38
CA VAL A 215 16.89 -12.11 24.21
C VAL A 215 16.64 -13.58 24.52
N ILE A 216 16.87 -14.43 23.52
CA ILE A 216 16.54 -15.85 23.54
C ILE A 216 17.83 -16.66 23.70
N TYR A 217 18.02 -17.27 24.86
CA TYR A 217 19.14 -18.13 25.18
C TYR A 217 18.76 -19.60 25.06
N GLU A 218 19.21 -20.26 23.99
CA GLU A 218 18.75 -21.62 23.66
C GLU A 218 19.86 -22.67 23.52
N LYS A 219 21.12 -22.23 23.48
CA LYS A 219 22.29 -23.11 23.39
C LYS A 219 23.20 -22.76 24.55
N GLN A 220 23.32 -23.69 25.49
CA GLN A 220 24.19 -23.52 26.65
C GLN A 220 25.63 -23.28 26.19
N MET A 221 26.29 -22.33 26.84
CA MET A 221 27.72 -22.06 26.72
C MET A 221 28.37 -22.22 28.10
N THR A 222 29.70 -22.20 28.16
CA THR A 222 30.40 -22.22 29.45
C THR A 222 30.08 -20.96 30.25
N GLN A 223 30.07 -21.06 31.57
CA GLN A 223 29.83 -19.91 32.46
C GLN A 223 30.79 -18.76 32.11
N ASP A 224 32.10 -19.05 31.96
CA ASP A 224 33.11 -18.07 31.57
C ASP A 224 32.79 -17.31 30.27
N ASN A 225 32.25 -18.00 29.25
CA ASN A 225 31.89 -17.34 27.99
C ASN A 225 30.61 -16.51 28.13
N PHE A 226 29.68 -16.98 28.96
CA PHE A 226 28.45 -16.26 29.24
C PHE A 226 28.71 -14.98 30.03
N ASP A 227 29.56 -15.04 31.06
CA ASP A 227 29.97 -13.88 31.85
C ASP A 227 30.72 -12.85 31.00
N LYS A 228 31.64 -13.30 30.13
CA LYS A 228 32.30 -12.40 29.16
C LYS A 228 31.30 -11.70 28.25
N LEU A 229 30.28 -12.41 27.76
CA LEU A 229 29.25 -11.81 26.91
C LEU A 229 28.41 -10.81 27.71
N ALA A 230 28.06 -11.15 28.95
CA ALA A 230 27.33 -10.27 29.86
C ALA A 230 28.12 -8.98 30.15
N ASP A 231 29.43 -9.08 30.39
CA ASP A 231 30.33 -7.94 30.57
C ASP A 231 30.37 -7.04 29.33
N VAL A 232 30.49 -7.63 28.15
CA VAL A 232 30.51 -6.87 26.87
C VAL A 232 29.17 -6.16 26.63
N MET A 233 28.06 -6.80 26.98
CA MET A 233 26.72 -6.22 26.84
C MET A 233 26.34 -5.29 28.00
N GLY A 234 27.13 -5.25 29.08
CA GLY A 234 26.86 -4.45 30.28
C GLY A 234 25.64 -4.92 31.07
N VAL A 235 25.37 -6.23 31.11
CA VAL A 235 24.22 -6.83 31.84
C VAL A 235 24.71 -7.69 33.02
N PRO A 236 23.86 -7.92 34.04
CA PRO A 236 24.24 -8.76 35.19
C PRO A 236 24.60 -10.18 34.78
N HIS A 237 25.56 -10.78 35.49
CA HIS A 237 25.87 -12.21 35.35
C HIS A 237 24.67 -13.06 35.78
N MET A 238 24.45 -14.14 35.05
CA MET A 238 23.38 -15.11 35.31
C MET A 238 23.94 -16.52 35.18
N ASP A 239 23.25 -17.51 35.74
CA ASP A 239 23.63 -18.92 35.59
C ASP A 239 23.45 -19.37 34.12
N ALA A 240 24.55 -19.77 33.48
CA ALA A 240 24.56 -20.24 32.10
C ALA A 240 23.77 -21.54 31.88
N ALA A 241 23.37 -22.25 32.93
CA ALA A 241 22.46 -23.39 32.83
C ALA A 241 20.99 -22.96 32.57
N ASN A 242 20.63 -21.71 32.85
CA ASN A 242 19.25 -21.22 32.73
C ASN A 242 18.92 -20.78 31.29
N LEU A 243 18.57 -21.75 30.45
CA LEU A 243 18.06 -21.50 29.10
C LEU A 243 16.65 -20.88 29.13
N GLY A 244 16.32 -20.08 28.11
CA GLY A 244 15.01 -19.46 27.96
C GLY A 244 15.07 -18.01 27.49
N TYR A 245 14.06 -17.24 27.87
CA TYR A 245 14.05 -15.79 27.74
C TYR A 245 14.78 -15.17 28.93
N ILE A 246 15.85 -14.41 28.69
CA ILE A 246 16.70 -13.86 29.77
C ILE A 246 16.32 -12.42 30.16
N ASN A 247 15.23 -11.89 29.58
CA ASN A 247 14.71 -10.57 29.90
C ASN A 247 14.18 -10.52 31.34
N HIS A 248 14.35 -9.37 31.98
CA HIS A 248 13.73 -9.08 33.27
C HIS A 248 12.26 -8.64 33.14
N ILE A 249 11.87 -8.15 31.94
CA ILE A 249 10.47 -7.87 31.58
C ILE A 249 9.92 -9.11 30.86
N PRO A 250 8.81 -9.71 31.33
CA PRO A 250 8.22 -10.88 30.70
C PRO A 250 7.69 -10.56 29.30
N LEU A 251 7.39 -11.60 28.53
CA LEU A 251 6.70 -11.43 27.26
C LEU A 251 5.31 -10.84 27.47
N VAL A 252 4.90 -9.94 26.56
CA VAL A 252 3.54 -9.40 26.53
C VAL A 252 2.55 -10.48 26.09
N TRP A 253 2.97 -11.31 25.13
CA TRP A 253 2.21 -12.47 24.65
C TRP A 253 3.11 -13.70 24.53
N PRO A 254 2.58 -14.92 24.72
CA PRO A 254 3.35 -16.14 24.47
C PRO A 254 3.93 -16.23 23.05
N ASN A 255 3.27 -15.60 22.06
CA ASN A 255 3.69 -15.53 20.66
C ASN A 255 4.24 -14.14 20.25
N GLU A 256 4.79 -13.36 21.20
CA GLU A 256 5.34 -12.02 20.94
C GLU A 256 6.34 -11.99 19.75
N PRO A 257 7.27 -12.96 19.58
CA PRO A 257 8.14 -13.00 18.40
C PRO A 257 7.39 -13.11 17.07
N ALA A 258 6.31 -13.89 17.00
CA ALA A 258 5.48 -13.98 15.79
C ALA A 258 4.73 -12.66 15.52
N ARG A 259 4.20 -12.02 16.57
CA ARG A 259 3.55 -10.71 16.46
C ARG A 259 4.53 -9.63 16.01
N HIS A 260 5.78 -9.69 16.46
CA HIS A 260 6.83 -8.80 15.99
C HIS A 260 7.16 -9.02 14.51
N LYS A 261 7.22 -10.27 14.04
CA LYS A 261 7.36 -10.53 12.59
C LYS A 261 6.18 -10.06 11.77
N LEU A 262 4.96 -10.09 12.32
CA LEU A 262 3.80 -9.46 11.71
C LEU A 262 3.99 -7.94 11.60
N LEU A 263 4.46 -7.28 12.66
CA LEU A 263 4.81 -5.86 12.67
C LEU A 263 5.85 -5.52 11.59
N ASP A 264 6.94 -6.30 11.50
CA ASP A 264 7.98 -6.14 10.47
C ASP A 264 7.40 -6.22 9.05
N ILE A 265 6.53 -7.20 8.78
CA ILE A 265 5.87 -7.35 7.48
C ILE A 265 5.08 -6.09 7.14
N ILE A 266 4.30 -5.54 8.07
CA ILE A 266 3.51 -4.32 7.83
C ILE A 266 4.44 -3.15 7.53
N GLY A 267 5.52 -2.99 8.30
CA GLY A 267 6.51 -1.93 8.10
C GLY A 267 7.21 -2.00 6.75
N ASP A 268 7.61 -3.20 6.33
CA ASP A 268 8.27 -3.42 5.03
C ASP A 268 7.29 -3.25 3.86
N LEU A 269 6.03 -3.69 4.00
CA LEU A 269 5.00 -3.53 2.98
C LEU A 269 4.50 -2.09 2.85
N ALA A 270 4.68 -1.25 3.87
CA ALA A 270 4.41 0.18 3.78
C ALA A 270 5.24 0.86 2.67
N LEU A 271 6.41 0.29 2.35
CA LEU A 271 7.30 0.76 1.27
C LEU A 271 6.78 0.48 -0.15
N THR A 272 5.66 -0.24 -0.28
CA THR A 272 4.95 -0.38 -1.57
C THR A 272 4.37 0.94 -2.05
N GLY A 273 4.19 1.91 -1.14
CA GLY A 273 3.79 3.29 -1.40
C GLY A 273 2.33 3.48 -1.78
N LYS A 274 1.50 2.45 -1.61
CA LYS A 274 0.03 2.55 -1.61
C LYS A 274 -0.54 1.62 -0.53
N PRO A 275 -1.66 1.97 0.12
CA PRO A 275 -2.39 1.04 0.98
C PRO A 275 -2.91 -0.14 0.14
N ILE A 276 -2.86 -1.35 0.68
CA ILE A 276 -3.21 -2.59 -0.03
C ILE A 276 -4.56 -3.10 0.46
N LYS A 277 -5.38 -3.64 -0.43
CA LYS A 277 -6.54 -4.49 -0.09
C LYS A 277 -6.25 -5.92 -0.52
N GLY A 278 -6.07 -6.80 0.46
CA GLY A 278 -5.65 -8.17 0.26
C GLY A 278 -5.16 -8.80 1.57
N ARG A 279 -5.20 -10.14 1.61
CA ARG A 279 -4.69 -10.93 2.73
C ARG A 279 -3.27 -11.38 2.47
N ILE A 280 -2.35 -11.00 3.34
CA ILE A 280 -0.96 -11.46 3.34
C ILE A 280 -0.85 -12.74 4.16
N ILE A 281 -0.16 -13.74 3.62
CA ILE A 281 0.21 -14.98 4.31
C ILE A 281 1.72 -15.15 4.15
N ALA A 282 2.45 -15.05 5.26
CA ALA A 282 3.91 -15.11 5.27
C ALA A 282 4.42 -16.30 6.09
N THR A 283 5.25 -17.14 5.48
CA THR A 283 5.92 -18.27 6.14
C THR A 283 7.41 -17.97 6.25
N ARG A 284 7.95 -18.06 7.47
CA ARG A 284 9.35 -17.71 7.80
C ARG A 284 9.75 -16.32 7.26
N PRO A 285 8.96 -15.27 7.56
CA PRO A 285 9.26 -13.94 7.03
C PRO A 285 10.58 -13.36 7.56
N GLY A 286 11.08 -12.38 6.82
CA GLY A 286 12.21 -11.53 7.19
C GLY A 286 12.36 -10.39 6.18
N HIS A 287 13.10 -9.35 6.54
CA HIS A 287 13.18 -8.12 5.73
C HIS A 287 13.60 -8.37 4.28
N THR A 288 14.48 -9.34 4.01
CA THR A 288 14.90 -9.68 2.64
C THR A 288 13.73 -10.15 1.77
N ILE A 289 12.93 -11.11 2.24
CA ILE A 289 11.80 -11.62 1.45
C ILE A 289 10.65 -10.60 1.43
N ASN A 290 10.40 -9.91 2.55
CA ASN A 290 9.41 -8.84 2.63
C ASN A 290 9.71 -7.76 1.59
N ASN A 291 10.97 -7.32 1.49
CA ASN A 291 11.39 -6.32 0.51
C ASN A 291 11.32 -6.83 -0.93
N LYS A 292 11.80 -8.05 -1.22
CA LYS A 292 11.69 -8.65 -2.56
C LYS A 292 10.23 -8.67 -3.03
N PHE A 293 9.32 -9.08 -2.14
CA PHE A 293 7.89 -9.06 -2.41
C PHE A 293 7.34 -7.63 -2.54
N ALA A 294 7.71 -6.69 -1.66
CA ALA A 294 7.29 -5.28 -1.75
C ALA A 294 7.72 -4.62 -3.08
N ARG A 295 8.93 -4.93 -3.57
CA ARG A 295 9.43 -4.45 -4.87
C ARG A 295 8.64 -5.04 -6.03
N GLN A 296 8.34 -6.34 -5.99
CA GLN A 296 7.49 -6.98 -7.00
C GLN A 296 6.09 -6.35 -7.00
N LEU A 297 5.47 -6.23 -5.84
CA LEU A 297 4.14 -5.65 -5.70
C LEU A 297 4.11 -4.19 -6.15
N ARG A 298 5.14 -3.40 -5.85
CA ARG A 298 5.26 -2.02 -6.32
C ARG A 298 5.44 -1.92 -7.83
N LYS A 299 6.15 -2.87 -8.45
CA LYS A 299 6.22 -2.95 -9.91
C LYS A 299 4.84 -3.22 -10.51
N GLU A 300 4.07 -4.14 -9.93
CA GLU A 300 2.67 -4.39 -10.32
C GLU A 300 1.79 -3.15 -10.13
N ILE A 301 1.90 -2.46 -8.99
CA ILE A 301 1.19 -1.20 -8.71
C ILE A 301 1.48 -0.14 -9.78
N ARG A 302 2.73 -0.03 -10.24
CA ARG A 302 3.11 0.95 -11.27
C ARG A 302 2.66 0.54 -12.66
N LEU A 303 2.67 -0.75 -12.99
CA LEU A 303 2.15 -1.27 -14.27
C LEU A 303 0.63 -1.15 -14.34
N HIS A 304 -0.04 -1.29 -13.21
CA HIS A 304 -1.49 -1.23 -13.04
C HIS A 304 -1.89 -0.02 -12.20
N GLU A 305 -1.24 1.13 -12.42
CA GLU A 305 -1.53 2.38 -11.70
C GLU A 305 -3.02 2.72 -11.80
N ILE A 306 -3.65 2.31 -12.90
CA ILE A 306 -5.07 2.44 -13.16
C ILE A 306 -5.66 1.03 -13.27
N GLN A 307 -6.30 0.60 -12.19
CA GLN A 307 -6.93 -0.71 -12.13
C GLN A 307 -8.29 -0.69 -12.83
N ALA A 308 -8.55 -1.70 -13.66
CA ALA A 308 -9.88 -1.93 -14.23
C ALA A 308 -10.92 -2.03 -13.10
N PRO A 309 -12.07 -1.33 -13.18
CA PRO A 309 -13.15 -1.54 -12.24
C PRO A 309 -13.60 -3.01 -12.21
N VAL A 310 -14.03 -3.49 -11.05
CA VAL A 310 -14.60 -4.83 -10.91
C VAL A 310 -16.03 -4.81 -11.46
N TYR A 311 -16.33 -5.71 -12.39
CA TYR A 311 -17.68 -5.89 -12.92
C TYR A 311 -18.20 -7.27 -12.49
N ASN A 312 -19.14 -7.26 -11.54
CA ASN A 312 -19.85 -8.45 -11.08
C ASN A 312 -21.20 -8.55 -11.79
N CYS A 313 -21.39 -9.55 -12.64
CA CYS A 313 -22.64 -9.73 -13.39
C CYS A 313 -23.83 -10.16 -12.52
N ASN A 314 -23.60 -10.55 -11.26
CA ASN A 314 -24.65 -10.90 -10.30
C ASN A 314 -25.21 -9.69 -9.54
N GLU A 315 -24.56 -8.53 -9.64
CA GLU A 315 -25.02 -7.29 -9.00
C GLU A 315 -25.93 -6.49 -9.94
N ALA A 316 -26.99 -5.90 -9.38
CA ALA A 316 -27.86 -5.00 -10.12
C ALA A 316 -27.08 -3.73 -10.51
N PRO A 317 -27.26 -3.22 -11.75
CA PRO A 317 -26.60 -1.98 -12.15
C PRO A 317 -27.19 -0.77 -11.42
N VAL A 318 -26.36 0.26 -11.20
CA VAL A 318 -26.80 1.58 -10.71
C VAL A 318 -27.75 2.24 -11.72
N MET A 319 -27.47 2.08 -13.02
CA MET A 319 -28.39 2.45 -14.10
C MET A 319 -28.42 1.34 -15.14
N ASP A 320 -29.61 0.83 -15.44
CA ASP A 320 -29.81 -0.09 -16.57
C ASP A 320 -29.98 0.69 -17.89
N VAL A 321 -30.12 -0.05 -18.99
CA VAL A 321 -30.27 0.53 -20.33
C VAL A 321 -31.50 1.44 -20.45
N ASN A 322 -32.56 1.17 -19.70
CA ASN A 322 -33.80 1.95 -19.73
C ASN A 322 -33.59 3.29 -19.03
N ARG A 323 -32.96 3.28 -17.85
CA ARG A 323 -32.62 4.51 -17.13
C ARG A 323 -31.64 5.37 -17.92
N ILE A 324 -30.65 4.75 -18.57
CA ILE A 324 -29.72 5.48 -19.46
C ILE A 324 -30.49 6.15 -20.61
N ARG A 325 -31.49 5.46 -21.19
CA ARG A 325 -32.31 5.98 -22.31
C ARG A 325 -33.16 7.20 -21.91
N GLU A 326 -33.54 7.32 -20.64
CA GLU A 326 -34.25 8.50 -20.11
C GLU A 326 -33.32 9.71 -19.98
N LEU A 327 -32.04 9.49 -19.66
CA LEU A 327 -31.07 10.54 -19.40
C LEU A 327 -30.33 11.00 -20.66
N LEU A 328 -30.02 10.08 -21.56
CA LEU A 328 -29.33 10.39 -22.82
C LEU A 328 -30.31 10.46 -24.00
N PRO A 329 -30.12 11.39 -24.95
CA PRO A 329 -30.95 11.48 -26.14
C PRO A 329 -30.66 10.36 -27.18
N HIS A 330 -29.52 9.69 -27.05
CA HIS A 330 -29.08 8.65 -27.98
C HIS A 330 -30.06 7.47 -28.05
N ARG A 331 -30.28 6.92 -29.25
CA ARG A 331 -31.11 5.73 -29.50
C ARG A 331 -30.34 4.77 -30.39
N TYR A 332 -30.73 3.49 -30.41
CA TYR A 332 -30.16 2.52 -31.34
C TYR A 332 -30.15 3.09 -32.78
N PRO A 333 -29.04 2.99 -33.53
CA PRO A 333 -27.81 2.23 -33.22
C PRO A 333 -26.72 3.01 -32.45
N PHE A 334 -27.02 4.18 -31.90
CA PHE A 334 -26.03 5.09 -31.29
C PHE A 334 -26.11 5.20 -29.76
N GLN A 335 -27.05 4.54 -29.10
CA GLN A 335 -26.98 4.33 -27.64
C GLN A 335 -26.02 3.15 -27.40
N LEU A 336 -24.77 3.46 -27.04
CA LEU A 336 -23.70 2.46 -27.01
C LEU A 336 -23.48 1.84 -25.63
N VAL A 337 -23.88 2.54 -24.56
CA VAL A 337 -23.67 2.12 -23.17
C VAL A 337 -24.87 1.27 -22.71
N ASP A 338 -24.58 0.08 -22.17
CA ASP A 338 -25.61 -0.85 -21.73
C ASP A 338 -26.04 -0.63 -20.28
N LYS A 339 -25.08 -0.28 -19.41
CA LYS A 339 -25.33 -0.05 -17.99
C LYS A 339 -24.25 0.79 -17.32
N VAL A 340 -24.59 1.36 -16.17
CA VAL A 340 -23.67 1.97 -15.21
C VAL A 340 -23.63 1.10 -13.96
N ILE A 341 -22.44 0.71 -13.53
CA ILE A 341 -22.23 -0.20 -12.37
C ILE A 341 -21.70 0.51 -11.13
N ALA A 342 -21.14 1.71 -11.27
CA ALA A 342 -20.73 2.54 -10.14
C ALA A 342 -20.80 4.03 -10.50
N ILE A 343 -21.19 4.85 -9.53
CA ILE A 343 -21.17 6.32 -9.63
C ILE A 343 -20.63 6.86 -8.30
N GLY A 344 -19.60 7.69 -8.38
CA GLY A 344 -19.12 8.49 -7.24
C GLY A 344 -19.23 9.98 -7.52
N ALA A 345 -18.71 10.79 -6.60
CA ALA A 345 -18.81 12.25 -6.68
C ALA A 345 -18.15 12.85 -7.94
N ASN A 346 -17.06 12.24 -8.41
CA ASN A 346 -16.26 12.74 -9.53
C ASN A 346 -15.94 11.66 -10.57
N HIS A 347 -16.54 10.47 -10.48
CA HIS A 347 -16.26 9.37 -11.40
C HIS A 347 -17.49 8.50 -11.66
N ILE A 348 -17.46 7.76 -12.75
CA ILE A 348 -18.50 6.82 -13.17
C ILE A 348 -17.88 5.59 -13.82
N VAL A 349 -18.55 4.45 -13.69
CA VAL A 349 -18.16 3.20 -14.35
C VAL A 349 -19.30 2.68 -15.22
N GLY A 350 -19.08 2.68 -16.53
CA GLY A 350 -20.03 2.18 -17.52
C GLY A 350 -19.61 0.81 -18.09
N VAL A 351 -20.54 0.09 -18.69
CA VAL A 351 -20.29 -1.18 -19.39
C VAL A 351 -20.93 -1.17 -20.77
N LYS A 352 -20.21 -1.68 -21.76
CA LYS A 352 -20.71 -2.01 -23.10
C LYS A 352 -20.28 -3.43 -23.47
N ASN A 353 -21.22 -4.25 -23.90
CA ASN A 353 -20.97 -5.54 -24.51
C ASN A 353 -20.86 -5.33 -26.02
N VAL A 354 -19.80 -5.87 -26.62
CA VAL A 354 -19.55 -5.74 -28.06
C VAL A 354 -20.09 -6.99 -28.75
N THR A 355 -21.07 -6.81 -29.62
CA THR A 355 -21.72 -7.93 -30.33
C THR A 355 -21.50 -7.86 -31.84
N SER A 356 -21.36 -9.01 -32.49
CA SER A 356 -21.16 -9.10 -33.95
C SER A 356 -22.35 -8.53 -34.74
N ASN A 357 -23.51 -8.39 -34.10
CA ASN A 357 -24.72 -7.83 -34.69
C ASN A 357 -24.71 -6.29 -34.78
N GLU A 358 -23.71 -5.61 -34.23
CA GLU A 358 -23.63 -4.15 -34.34
C GLU A 358 -23.38 -3.71 -35.80
N PRO A 359 -24.14 -2.72 -36.30
CA PRO A 359 -24.22 -2.42 -37.73
C PRO A 359 -22.88 -2.00 -38.34
N PHE A 360 -21.97 -1.43 -37.54
CA PHE A 360 -20.66 -1.00 -38.03
C PHE A 360 -19.75 -2.17 -38.41
N PHE A 361 -19.93 -3.39 -37.86
CA PHE A 361 -19.11 -4.55 -38.24
C PHE A 361 -19.39 -5.05 -39.66
N GLN A 362 -20.54 -4.71 -40.24
CA GLN A 362 -20.85 -5.06 -41.63
C GLN A 362 -19.94 -4.32 -42.64
N GLY A 363 -19.48 -3.12 -42.29
CA GLY A 363 -18.66 -2.28 -43.17
C GLY A 363 -17.23 -2.03 -42.67
N HIS A 364 -16.98 -2.13 -41.36
CA HIS A 364 -15.69 -1.84 -40.75
C HIS A 364 -14.87 -3.12 -40.55
N PHE A 365 -14.11 -3.49 -41.58
CA PHE A 365 -13.29 -4.71 -41.69
C PHE A 365 -14.10 -6.02 -41.57
N PRO A 366 -14.88 -6.42 -42.58
CA PRO A 366 -15.79 -7.58 -42.48
C PRO A 366 -15.10 -8.94 -42.22
N GLN A 367 -13.88 -9.11 -42.72
CA GLN A 367 -13.08 -10.34 -42.53
C GLN A 367 -12.30 -10.33 -41.18
N GLU A 368 -12.21 -9.17 -40.54
CA GLU A 368 -11.48 -8.98 -39.28
C GLU A 368 -12.22 -7.93 -38.43
N PRO A 369 -13.38 -8.29 -37.85
CA PRO A 369 -14.28 -7.33 -37.23
C PRO A 369 -13.59 -6.63 -36.05
N VAL A 370 -13.44 -5.31 -36.14
CA VAL A 370 -12.88 -4.46 -35.09
C VAL A 370 -13.80 -3.28 -34.83
N MET A 371 -14.09 -2.98 -33.55
CA MET A 371 -14.92 -1.83 -33.20
C MET A 371 -14.18 -0.53 -33.53
N PRO A 372 -14.76 0.38 -34.34
CA PRO A 372 -14.14 1.65 -34.67
C PRO A 372 -13.74 2.44 -33.43
N GLY A 373 -12.50 2.95 -33.40
CA GLY A 373 -11.98 3.71 -32.26
C GLY A 373 -12.85 4.93 -31.90
N VAL A 374 -13.41 5.60 -32.90
CA VAL A 374 -14.36 6.72 -32.69
C VAL A 374 -15.61 6.32 -31.93
N LEU A 375 -16.12 5.09 -32.11
CA LEU A 375 -17.27 4.60 -31.37
C LEU A 375 -16.90 4.19 -29.94
N GLN A 376 -15.64 3.78 -29.71
CA GLN A 376 -15.13 3.56 -28.36
C GLN A 376 -15.09 4.90 -27.59
N ILE A 377 -14.62 5.97 -28.25
CA ILE A 377 -14.61 7.33 -27.67
C ILE A 377 -16.03 7.86 -27.46
N GLU A 378 -16.94 7.66 -28.42
CA GLU A 378 -18.35 8.04 -28.27
C GLU A 378 -19.00 7.34 -27.08
N ALA A 379 -18.81 6.02 -26.93
CA ALA A 379 -19.31 5.28 -25.78
C ALA A 379 -18.73 5.82 -24.45
N MET A 380 -17.43 6.14 -24.43
CA MET A 380 -16.77 6.78 -23.29
C MET A 380 -17.37 8.17 -23.00
N ALA A 381 -17.68 8.96 -24.03
CA ALA A 381 -18.32 10.25 -23.91
C ALA A 381 -19.75 10.15 -23.36
N GLN A 382 -20.52 9.14 -23.77
CA GLN A 382 -21.85 8.84 -23.21
C GLN A 382 -21.77 8.50 -21.71
N VAL A 383 -20.78 7.70 -21.31
CA VAL A 383 -20.51 7.42 -19.90
C VAL A 383 -20.17 8.72 -19.15
N GLY A 384 -19.30 9.57 -19.70
CA GLY A 384 -19.00 10.88 -19.12
C GLY A 384 -20.21 11.83 -19.05
N GLY A 385 -21.07 11.80 -20.07
CA GLY A 385 -22.33 12.55 -20.09
C GLY A 385 -23.26 12.14 -18.95
N LEU A 386 -23.37 10.84 -18.66
CA LEU A 386 -24.15 10.33 -17.52
C LEU A 386 -23.59 10.83 -16.18
N LEU A 387 -22.26 10.90 -16.01
CA LEU A 387 -21.65 11.47 -14.80
C LEU A 387 -22.04 12.93 -14.60
N VAL A 388 -21.95 13.71 -15.67
CA VAL A 388 -22.26 15.15 -15.65
C VAL A 388 -23.75 15.39 -15.41
N LEU A 389 -24.63 14.68 -16.12
CA LEU A 389 -26.07 14.80 -15.96
C LEU A 389 -26.54 14.36 -14.56
N ASN A 390 -25.89 13.35 -13.96
CA ASN A 390 -26.19 12.94 -12.59
C ASN A 390 -25.81 14.00 -11.53
N SER A 391 -25.08 15.05 -11.90
CA SER A 391 -24.65 16.13 -11.00
C SER A 391 -25.49 17.42 -11.09
N ILE A 392 -26.53 17.44 -11.93
CA ILE A 392 -27.38 18.62 -12.17
C ILE A 392 -28.86 18.33 -11.92
N ASP A 393 -29.61 19.36 -11.53
CA ASP A 393 -31.06 19.27 -11.36
C ASP A 393 -31.78 19.21 -12.72
N GLU A 394 -32.86 18.42 -12.78
CA GLU A 394 -33.67 18.21 -13.98
C GLU A 394 -32.82 17.80 -15.20
N PRO A 395 -32.03 16.71 -15.10
CA PRO A 395 -31.05 16.30 -16.11
C PRO A 395 -31.65 16.11 -17.50
N GLU A 396 -32.93 15.71 -17.59
CA GLU A 396 -33.69 15.57 -18.83
C GLU A 396 -33.81 16.86 -19.64
N LYS A 397 -33.59 18.03 -19.01
CA LYS A 397 -33.60 19.34 -19.67
C LYS A 397 -32.25 19.75 -20.23
N TYR A 398 -31.23 18.91 -20.16
CA TYR A 398 -29.89 19.25 -20.63
C TYR A 398 -29.34 18.18 -21.59
N SER A 399 -28.47 18.62 -22.48
CA SER A 399 -27.67 17.77 -23.36
C SER A 399 -26.19 18.10 -23.16
N THR A 400 -25.34 17.09 -23.28
CA THR A 400 -23.88 17.24 -23.25
C THR A 400 -23.33 17.19 -24.67
N TYR A 401 -22.81 18.30 -25.16
CA TYR A 401 -22.19 18.40 -26.48
C TYR A 401 -20.69 18.24 -26.38
N PHE A 402 -20.14 17.34 -27.19
CA PHE A 402 -18.72 17.05 -27.23
C PHE A 402 -17.96 18.19 -27.93
N LEU A 403 -16.96 18.77 -27.25
CA LEU A 403 -16.21 19.93 -27.74
C LEU A 403 -14.79 19.59 -28.21
N LYS A 404 -14.08 18.76 -27.43
CA LYS A 404 -12.65 18.51 -27.64
C LYS A 404 -12.28 17.10 -27.18
N ILE A 405 -11.30 16.51 -27.88
CA ILE A 405 -10.64 15.27 -27.49
C ILE A 405 -9.14 15.49 -27.59
N ASP A 406 -8.41 15.08 -26.56
CA ASP A 406 -6.94 15.11 -26.50
C ASP A 406 -6.41 13.76 -26.00
N ASN A 407 -5.10 13.55 -26.18
CA ASN A 407 -4.35 12.45 -25.55
C ASN A 407 -4.93 11.04 -25.77
N VAL A 408 -5.58 10.81 -26.93
CA VAL A 408 -6.19 9.52 -27.26
C VAL A 408 -5.12 8.48 -27.55
N LYS A 409 -5.21 7.31 -26.92
CA LYS A 409 -4.42 6.12 -27.31
C LYS A 409 -5.31 4.90 -27.45
N PHE A 410 -5.19 4.22 -28.59
CA PHE A 410 -5.77 2.89 -28.82
C PHE A 410 -4.65 1.87 -28.65
N ARG A 411 -4.76 1.04 -27.61
CA ARG A 411 -3.69 0.12 -27.20
C ARG A 411 -3.89 -1.29 -27.75
N GLN A 412 -5.14 -1.73 -27.88
CA GLN A 412 -5.51 -3.08 -28.33
C GLN A 412 -6.78 -3.03 -29.18
N LYS A 413 -6.95 -4.05 -30.04
CA LYS A 413 -8.18 -4.23 -30.82
C LYS A 413 -9.32 -4.59 -29.87
N VAL A 414 -10.49 -4.05 -30.17
CA VAL A 414 -11.76 -4.44 -29.53
C VAL A 414 -12.57 -5.19 -30.57
N VAL A 415 -13.01 -6.40 -30.24
CA VAL A 415 -13.66 -7.33 -31.17
C VAL A 415 -15.01 -7.81 -30.62
N PRO A 416 -15.89 -8.37 -31.46
CA PRO A 416 -17.10 -9.04 -30.98
C PRO A 416 -16.81 -10.08 -29.90
N GLY A 417 -17.60 -10.06 -28.82
CA GLY A 417 -17.41 -10.89 -27.62
C GLY A 417 -16.74 -10.16 -26.46
N ASP A 418 -16.06 -9.04 -26.72
CA ASP A 418 -15.47 -8.23 -25.64
C ASP A 418 -16.53 -7.56 -24.77
N THR A 419 -16.20 -7.42 -23.48
CA THR A 419 -16.90 -6.51 -22.56
C THR A 419 -16.01 -5.32 -22.27
N LEU A 420 -16.45 -4.14 -22.71
CA LEU A 420 -15.79 -2.88 -22.41
C LEU A 420 -16.26 -2.36 -21.06
N ILE A 421 -15.33 -2.15 -20.14
CA ILE A 421 -15.57 -1.45 -18.87
C ILE A 421 -14.96 -0.07 -18.99
N PHE A 422 -15.78 0.97 -18.84
CA PHE A 422 -15.35 2.35 -18.90
C PHE A 422 -15.14 2.87 -17.48
N ARG A 423 -14.03 3.54 -17.21
CA ARG A 423 -13.84 4.36 -16.01
C ARG A 423 -13.63 5.80 -16.47
N VAL A 424 -14.55 6.69 -16.14
CA VAL A 424 -14.47 8.11 -16.50
C VAL A 424 -14.48 8.95 -15.23
N GLU A 425 -13.62 9.96 -15.15
CA GLU A 425 -13.50 10.87 -14.03
C GLU A 425 -13.38 12.33 -14.46
N LEU A 426 -13.91 13.25 -13.65
CA LEU A 426 -13.75 14.70 -13.84
C LEU A 426 -12.32 15.12 -13.48
N MET A 427 -11.65 15.80 -14.40
CA MET A 427 -10.31 16.36 -14.19
C MET A 427 -10.34 17.66 -13.37
N ALA A 428 -11.47 18.35 -13.39
CA ALA A 428 -11.71 19.58 -12.65
C ALA A 428 -13.21 19.75 -12.35
N PRO A 429 -13.59 20.56 -11.34
CA PRO A 429 -14.99 20.92 -11.11
C PRO A 429 -15.62 21.57 -12.34
N ILE A 430 -16.89 21.25 -12.60
CA ILE A 430 -17.65 21.83 -13.72
C ILE A 430 -17.76 23.34 -13.51
N ARG A 431 -17.36 24.12 -14.52
CA ARG A 431 -17.41 25.60 -14.48
C ARG A 431 -18.00 26.13 -15.78
N ARG A 432 -18.93 27.07 -15.67
CA ARG A 432 -19.60 27.72 -16.81
C ARG A 432 -20.22 26.70 -17.80
N GLY A 433 -20.75 25.59 -17.27
CA GLY A 433 -21.31 24.51 -18.08
C GLY A 433 -20.29 23.70 -18.87
N ILE A 434 -18.99 23.79 -18.58
CA ILE A 434 -17.95 23.00 -19.23
C ILE A 434 -17.48 21.92 -18.27
N SER A 435 -17.43 20.68 -18.75
CA SER A 435 -16.83 19.54 -18.07
C SER A 435 -15.59 19.07 -18.82
N THR A 436 -14.53 18.74 -18.09
CA THR A 436 -13.31 18.13 -18.63
C THR A 436 -13.08 16.81 -17.91
N MET A 437 -12.91 15.74 -18.67
CA MET A 437 -12.92 14.38 -18.19
C MET A 437 -11.75 13.60 -18.76
N LYS A 438 -11.32 12.60 -17.99
CA LYS A 438 -10.38 11.58 -18.41
C LYS A 438 -11.07 10.22 -18.34
N GLY A 439 -10.87 9.39 -19.36
CA GLY A 439 -11.50 8.10 -19.44
C GLY A 439 -10.55 6.99 -19.87
N TYR A 440 -10.81 5.80 -19.34
CA TYR A 440 -10.13 4.56 -19.65
C TYR A 440 -11.16 3.50 -20.04
N ILE A 441 -10.86 2.71 -21.06
CA ILE A 441 -11.62 1.53 -21.45
C ILE A 441 -10.78 0.29 -21.17
N PHE A 442 -11.38 -0.69 -20.52
CA PHE A 442 -10.76 -1.97 -20.20
C PHE A 442 -11.47 -3.13 -20.90
N VAL A 443 -10.69 -4.12 -21.34
CA VAL A 443 -11.15 -5.49 -21.62
C VAL A 443 -10.43 -6.41 -20.65
N GLY A 444 -11.18 -7.01 -19.73
CA GLY A 444 -10.59 -7.65 -18.55
C GLY A 444 -9.77 -6.64 -17.74
N GLU A 445 -8.48 -6.92 -17.56
CA GLU A 445 -7.56 -6.03 -16.82
C GLU A 445 -6.73 -5.11 -17.72
N LYS A 446 -6.87 -5.23 -19.04
CA LYS A 446 -6.05 -4.51 -20.02
C LYS A 446 -6.73 -3.23 -20.45
N ILE A 447 -6.02 -2.10 -20.37
CA ILE A 447 -6.48 -0.85 -20.99
C ILE A 447 -6.43 -1.01 -22.52
N VAL A 448 -7.57 -0.90 -23.17
CA VAL A 448 -7.69 -0.95 -24.63
C VAL A 448 -7.74 0.44 -25.26
N CYS A 449 -8.25 1.44 -24.52
CA CYS A 449 -8.28 2.84 -24.94
C CYS A 449 -8.17 3.79 -23.75
N GLU A 450 -7.52 4.94 -23.94
CA GLU A 450 -7.55 6.08 -23.01
C GLU A 450 -7.75 7.38 -23.79
N ALA A 451 -8.43 8.35 -23.18
CA ALA A 451 -8.64 9.67 -23.76
C ALA A 451 -8.92 10.75 -22.69
N GLU A 452 -8.61 11.99 -23.03
CA GLU A 452 -9.08 13.18 -22.32
C GLU A 452 -10.08 13.92 -23.22
N PHE A 453 -11.19 14.38 -22.67
CA PHE A 453 -12.24 14.99 -23.46
C PHE A 453 -13.02 16.06 -22.72
N MET A 454 -13.59 16.99 -23.48
CA MET A 454 -14.34 18.13 -22.97
C MET A 454 -15.75 18.13 -23.55
N ALA A 455 -16.73 18.42 -22.70
CA ALA A 455 -18.12 18.59 -23.10
C ALA A 455 -18.72 19.89 -22.55
N GLN A 456 -19.70 20.41 -23.28
CA GLN A 456 -20.54 21.53 -22.87
C GLN A 456 -21.93 21.06 -22.51
N ILE A 457 -22.41 21.46 -21.34
CA ILE A 457 -23.76 21.23 -20.86
C ILE A 457 -24.64 22.36 -21.40
N VAL A 458 -25.62 22.01 -22.22
CA VAL A 458 -26.52 22.96 -22.88
C VAL A 458 -27.95 22.60 -22.53
N LYS A 459 -28.75 23.60 -22.16
CA LYS A 459 -30.18 23.39 -21.88
C LYS A 459 -30.90 23.09 -23.20
N ASN A 460 -31.70 22.03 -23.19
CA ASN A 460 -32.55 21.62 -24.31
C ASN A 460 -33.56 22.75 -24.59
N LYS A 461 -33.81 23.00 -25.88
CA LYS A 461 -34.73 24.04 -26.34
C LYS A 461 -36.19 23.64 -26.15
#